data_AF-A0A7C7GTH9-F1
#
_entry.id   AF-A0A7C7GTH9-F1
#
_cell.length_a   1.000
_cell.length_b   1.000
_cell.length_c   1.000
_cell.angle_alpha   90.00
_cell.angle_beta   90.00
_cell.angle_gamma   90.00
#
_symmetry.space_group_name_H-M   'P 1'
#
loop_
_entity.id
_entity.type
_entity.pdbx_description
1 polymer ?
#
loop_
_entity_poly.entity_id
_entity_poly.type
_entity_poly.pdbx_seq_one_letter_code
_entity_poly.pdbx_strand_id
1 'polypeptide(L)'
;MKVWVMQGSYEGELFSSVHLTQKGCAMACIADIMEFLDIDDEASMLDAIQDRQVYEAPVGEKDDIAKPIEWDQEKLKEMTSEQLWKIFAEWSEISWDRMADRSYNLDANPVEIQA
;
A
#
# COMPACT_ATOMS: atom_id res chain seq x y z
N MET A 1 17.91 18.10 9.27
CA MET A 1 16.44 17.98 9.38
C MET A 1 16.05 16.58 8.96
N LYS A 2 15.11 15.90 9.64
CA LYS A 2 14.59 14.59 9.22
C LYS A 2 13.38 14.78 8.31
N VAL A 3 13.43 14.21 7.12
CA VAL A 3 12.29 14.10 6.18
C VAL A 3 12.04 12.62 5.89
N TRP A 4 10.91 12.33 5.25
CA TRP A 4 10.59 11.00 4.76
C TRP A 4 10.50 11.07 3.25
N VAL A 5 11.17 10.14 2.57
CA VAL A 5 11.20 10.07 1.12
C VAL A 5 10.48 8.80 0.71
N MET A 6 9.43 8.96 -0.07
CA MET A 6 8.78 7.89 -0.82
C MET A 6 9.38 7.90 -2.22
N GLN A 7 9.74 6.74 -2.72
CA GLN A 7 10.33 6.56 -4.04
C GLN A 7 9.81 5.27 -4.64
N GLY A 8 9.74 5.23 -5.96
CA GLY A 8 9.27 4.05 -6.63
C GLY A 8 9.49 4.09 -8.14
N SER A 9 9.01 3.04 -8.78
CA SER A 9 9.02 2.92 -10.23
C SER A 9 7.72 2.31 -10.70
N TYR A 10 7.18 2.76 -11.82
CA TYR A 10 6.11 2.06 -12.53
C TYR A 10 6.42 2.01 -14.03
N GLU A 11 6.39 0.82 -14.62
CA GLU A 11 6.72 0.60 -16.04
C GLU A 11 8.06 1.23 -16.50
N GLY A 12 9.02 1.34 -15.58
CA GLY A 12 10.34 1.94 -15.83
C GLY A 12 10.42 3.46 -15.62
N GLU A 13 9.30 4.12 -15.33
CA GLU A 13 9.30 5.54 -14.92
C GLU A 13 9.53 5.65 -13.41
N LEU A 14 10.53 6.46 -13.04
CA LEU A 14 10.88 6.72 -11.64
C LEU A 14 10.05 7.88 -11.09
N PHE A 15 9.58 7.72 -9.85
CA PHE A 15 8.92 8.80 -9.11
C PHE A 15 9.48 8.92 -7.68
N SER A 16 9.34 10.10 -7.11
CA SER A 16 9.69 10.35 -5.71
C SER A 16 8.89 11.52 -5.15
N SER A 17 8.55 11.43 -3.87
CA SER A 17 7.93 12.52 -3.10
C SER A 17 8.58 12.65 -1.71
N VAL A 18 8.58 13.88 -1.19
CA VAL A 18 9.18 14.22 0.11
C VAL A 18 8.08 14.65 1.07
N HIS A 19 8.06 14.01 2.24
CA HIS A 19 7.06 14.20 3.28
C HIS A 19 7.73 14.72 4.56
N LEU A 20 7.15 15.77 5.14
CA LEU A 20 7.66 16.37 6.39
C LEU A 20 7.35 15.53 7.62
N THR A 21 6.43 14.56 7.51
CA THR A 21 6.01 13.72 8.64
C THR A 21 6.00 12.25 8.23
N GLN A 22 6.29 11.38 9.20
CA GLN A 22 6.21 9.93 9.02
C GLN A 22 4.80 9.48 8.63
N LYS A 23 3.79 10.09 9.25
CA LYS A 23 2.37 9.85 8.96
C LYS A 23 2.00 10.21 7.53
N GLY A 24 2.41 11.39 7.06
CA GLY A 24 2.16 11.81 5.68
C GLY A 24 2.80 10.85 4.66
N CYS A 25 4.03 10.41 4.92
CA CYS A 25 4.69 9.41 4.07
C CYS A 25 3.93 8.08 4.04
N ALA A 26 3.54 7.54 5.20
CA ALA A 26 2.81 6.28 5.26
C ALA A 26 1.46 6.36 4.51
N MET A 27 0.73 7.46 4.68
CA MET A 27 -0.52 7.69 3.95
C MET A 27 -0.31 7.75 2.44
N ALA A 28 0.72 8.46 1.98
CA ALA A 28 1.04 8.53 0.56
C ALA A 28 1.38 7.14 0.00
N CYS A 29 2.12 6.33 0.75
CA CYS A 29 2.44 4.97 0.32
C CYS A 29 1.19 4.09 0.21
N ILE A 30 0.27 4.16 1.18
CA ILE A 30 -0.99 3.41 1.15
C ILE A 30 -1.85 3.86 -0.05
N ALA A 31 -1.96 5.17 -0.27
CA ALA A 31 -2.75 5.71 -1.37
C ALA A 31 -2.19 5.29 -2.74
N ASP A 32 -0.87 5.27 -2.91
CA ASP A 32 -0.23 4.84 -4.17
C ASP A 32 -0.51 3.36 -4.48
N ILE A 33 -0.49 2.49 -3.45
CA ILE A 33 -0.89 1.09 -3.62
C ILE A 33 -2.37 0.97 -3.99
N MET A 34 -3.25 1.73 -3.35
CA MET A 34 -4.69 1.71 -3.67
C MET A 34 -4.97 2.18 -5.10
N GLU A 35 -4.28 3.23 -5.55
CA GLU A 35 -4.36 3.71 -6.92
C GLU A 35 -3.86 2.65 -7.91
N PHE A 36 -2.73 2.00 -7.62
CA PHE A 36 -2.20 0.90 -8.45
C PHE A 36 -3.18 -0.28 -8.55
N LEU A 37 -3.89 -0.58 -7.46
CA LEU A 37 -4.87 -1.67 -7.40
C LEU A 37 -6.28 -1.27 -7.86
N ASP A 38 -6.51 -0.01 -8.23
CA ASP A 38 -7.82 0.54 -8.63
C ASP A 38 -8.89 0.39 -7.53
N ILE A 39 -8.52 0.72 -6.28
CA ILE A 39 -9.40 0.61 -5.11
C ILE A 39 -10.10 1.95 -4.83
N ASP A 40 -11.38 2.01 -5.16
CA ASP A 40 -12.24 3.18 -4.97
C ASP A 40 -13.37 2.96 -3.96
N ASP A 41 -13.72 1.70 -3.71
CA ASP A 41 -14.87 1.32 -2.89
C ASP A 41 -14.65 -0.05 -2.19
N GLU A 42 -15.64 -0.46 -1.39
CA GLU A 42 -15.58 -1.74 -0.69
C GLU A 42 -15.53 -2.93 -1.64
N ALA A 43 -16.15 -2.85 -2.82
CA ALA A 43 -16.20 -3.95 -3.78
C ALA A 43 -14.83 -4.17 -4.45
N SER A 44 -14.20 -3.10 -4.92
CA SER A 44 -12.85 -3.10 -5.48
C SER A 44 -11.79 -3.50 -4.44
N MET A 45 -11.93 -3.05 -3.18
CA MET A 45 -11.09 -3.52 -2.09
C MET A 45 -11.21 -5.04 -1.88
N LEU A 46 -12.44 -5.57 -1.81
CA LEU A 46 -12.66 -7.00 -1.63
C LEU A 46 -12.11 -7.82 -2.81
N ASP A 47 -12.26 -7.33 -4.04
CA ASP A 47 -11.69 -7.96 -5.23
C ASP A 47 -10.15 -8.00 -5.16
N ALA A 48 -9.51 -6.89 -4.77
CA ALA A 48 -8.06 -6.81 -4.61
C ALA A 48 -7.52 -7.80 -3.54
N ILE A 49 -8.23 -7.97 -2.43
CA ILE A 49 -7.85 -8.94 -1.39
C ILE A 49 -8.08 -10.39 -1.88
N GLN A 50 -9.19 -10.64 -2.57
CA GLN A 50 -9.55 -11.98 -3.04
C GLN A 50 -8.61 -12.49 -4.13
N ASP A 51 -8.14 -11.62 -5.04
CA ASP A 51 -7.25 -12.03 -6.12
C ASP A 51 -5.95 -12.70 -5.61
N ARG A 52 -5.42 -12.25 -4.47
CA ARG A 52 -4.27 -12.90 -3.82
C ARG A 52 -4.62 -14.32 -3.34
N GLN A 53 -5.81 -14.50 -2.78
CA GLN A 53 -6.23 -15.76 -2.15
C GLN A 53 -6.59 -16.85 -3.15
N VAL A 54 -6.81 -16.51 -4.44
CA VAL A 54 -7.01 -17.50 -5.52
C VAL A 54 -5.78 -18.40 -5.71
N TYR A 55 -4.58 -17.93 -5.34
CA TYR A 55 -3.35 -18.73 -5.43
C TYR A 55 -3.09 -19.63 -4.21
N GLU A 56 -3.76 -19.41 -3.08
CA GLU A 56 -3.55 -20.17 -1.84
C GLU A 56 -4.74 -21.10 -1.47
N ALA A 57 -5.95 -20.81 -1.92
CA ALA A 57 -7.13 -21.63 -1.63
C ALA A 57 -7.28 -22.80 -2.64
N PRO A 58 -7.60 -24.03 -2.19
CA PRO A 58 -7.99 -25.12 -3.07
C PRO A 58 -9.17 -24.72 -3.97
N VAL A 59 -9.07 -25.03 -5.27
CA VAL A 59 -10.11 -24.74 -6.28
C VAL A 59 -11.48 -25.24 -5.77
N GLY A 60 -12.38 -24.30 -5.46
CA GLY A 60 -13.77 -24.60 -5.07
C GLY A 60 -14.19 -24.10 -3.68
N GLU A 61 -13.26 -23.63 -2.84
CA GLU A 61 -13.60 -22.95 -1.59
C GLU A 61 -13.42 -21.44 -1.74
N LYS A 62 -14.53 -20.69 -1.71
CA LYS A 62 -14.46 -19.27 -1.34
C LYS A 62 -14.16 -19.25 0.14
N ASP A 63 -12.95 -18.85 0.51
CA ASP A 63 -12.58 -18.74 1.90
C ASP A 63 -13.26 -17.49 2.48
N ASP A 64 -14.18 -17.69 3.43
CA ASP A 64 -14.98 -16.64 4.07
C ASP A 64 -14.16 -15.75 5.04
N ILE A 65 -12.82 -15.76 4.93
CA ILE A 65 -11.86 -15.17 5.88
C ILE A 65 -10.91 -14.18 5.18
N ALA A 66 -11.36 -13.49 4.13
CA ALA A 66 -10.68 -12.28 3.66
C ALA A 66 -10.76 -11.24 4.79
N LYS A 67 -9.67 -11.03 5.53
CA LYS A 67 -9.61 -9.98 6.55
C LYS A 67 -9.60 -8.64 5.83
N PRO A 68 -10.58 -7.76 6.08
CA PRO A 68 -10.58 -6.44 5.46
C PRO A 68 -9.36 -5.67 5.95
N ILE A 69 -8.53 -5.22 5.02
CA ILE A 69 -7.48 -4.24 5.27
C ILE A 69 -8.15 -2.87 5.13
N GLU A 70 -7.85 -1.94 6.05
CA GLU A 70 -8.47 -0.62 6.00
C GLU A 70 -8.05 0.14 4.73
N TRP A 71 -9.05 0.71 4.06
CA TRP A 71 -8.92 1.42 2.79
C TRP A 71 -9.56 2.81 2.80
N ASP A 72 -10.43 3.07 3.77
CA ASP A 72 -11.12 4.36 3.92
C ASP A 72 -10.12 5.46 4.31
N GLN A 73 -9.88 6.38 3.38
CA GLN A 73 -8.94 7.48 3.55
C GLN A 73 -9.29 8.40 4.73
N GLU A 74 -10.56 8.57 5.08
CA GLU A 74 -10.96 9.36 6.25
C GLU A 74 -10.59 8.66 7.55
N LYS A 75 -10.75 7.34 7.62
CA LYS A 75 -10.30 6.56 8.79
C LYS A 75 -8.78 6.53 8.90
N LEU A 76 -8.07 6.35 7.78
CA LEU A 76 -6.59 6.37 7.76
C LEU A 76 -6.05 7.70 8.30
N LYS A 77 -6.71 8.83 8.02
CA LYS A 77 -6.34 10.14 8.57
C LYS A 77 -6.43 10.19 10.09
N GLU A 78 -7.29 9.41 10.73
CA GLU A 78 -7.44 9.40 12.19
C GLU A 78 -6.41 8.49 12.89
N MET A 79 -5.80 7.58 12.15
CA MET A 79 -4.86 6.61 12.70
C MET A 79 -3.51 7.20 13.09
N THR A 80 -2.83 6.52 14.01
CA THR A 80 -1.44 6.83 14.36
C THR A 80 -0.50 6.41 13.24
N SER A 81 0.71 6.99 13.23
CA SER A 81 1.73 6.59 12.26
C SER A 81 2.07 5.10 12.35
N GLU A 82 2.08 4.50 13.54
CA GLU A 82 2.41 3.08 13.70
C GLU A 82 1.35 2.17 13.07
N GLN A 83 0.08 2.52 13.23
CA GLN A 83 -1.03 1.80 12.60
C GLN A 83 -0.97 1.90 11.07
N LEU A 84 -0.64 3.07 10.55
CA LEU A 84 -0.51 3.26 9.10
C LEU A 84 0.63 2.42 8.51
N TRP A 85 1.78 2.32 9.16
CA TRP A 85 2.85 1.44 8.67
C TRP A 85 2.47 -0.05 8.71
N LYS A 86 1.62 -0.46 9.65
CA LYS A 86 1.06 -1.82 9.67
C LYS A 86 0.14 -2.06 8.47
N ILE A 87 -0.76 -1.11 8.19
CA ILE A 87 -1.66 -1.18 7.03
C ILE A 87 -0.88 -1.15 5.72
N PHE A 88 0.14 -0.30 5.61
CA PHE A 88 1.02 -0.27 4.44
C PHE A 88 1.72 -1.63 4.24
N ALA A 89 2.21 -2.25 5.31
CA ALA A 89 2.83 -3.57 5.23
C ALA A 89 1.82 -4.65 4.79
N GLU A 90 0.58 -4.62 5.31
CA GLU A 90 -0.49 -5.53 4.90
C GLU A 90 -0.83 -5.38 3.41
N TRP A 91 -1.00 -4.14 2.93
CA TRP A 91 -1.23 -3.85 1.52
C TRP A 91 -0.06 -4.28 0.63
N SER A 92 1.18 -3.99 1.03
CA SER A 92 2.38 -4.38 0.28
C SER A 92 2.48 -5.91 0.17
N GLU A 93 2.19 -6.61 1.26
CA GLU A 93 2.23 -8.07 1.32
C GLU A 93 1.17 -8.67 0.39
N ILE A 94 -0.06 -8.14 0.35
CA ILE A 94 -1.11 -8.71 -0.52
C ILE A 94 -0.96 -8.38 -1.99
N SER A 95 -0.24 -7.32 -2.33
CA SER A 95 -0.08 -6.84 -3.70
C SER A 95 1.26 -7.18 -4.32
N TRP A 96 2.17 -7.79 -3.54
CA TRP A 96 3.55 -8.08 -3.93
C TRP A 96 3.67 -8.70 -5.32
N ASP A 97 2.94 -9.78 -5.59
CA ASP A 97 3.02 -10.50 -6.87
C ASP A 97 2.52 -9.63 -8.04
N ARG A 98 1.40 -8.92 -7.87
CA ARG A 98 0.87 -7.99 -8.88
C ARG A 98 1.84 -6.85 -9.15
N MET A 99 2.46 -6.30 -8.11
CA MET A 99 3.44 -5.22 -8.22
C MET A 99 4.67 -5.70 -8.99
N ALA A 100 5.19 -6.88 -8.64
CA ALA A 100 6.31 -7.49 -9.34
C ALA A 100 5.99 -7.74 -10.82
N ASP A 101 4.83 -8.32 -11.12
CA ASP A 101 4.39 -8.63 -12.49
C ASP A 101 4.22 -7.38 -13.36
N ARG A 102 3.81 -6.26 -12.76
CA ARG A 102 3.61 -4.97 -13.45
C ARG A 102 4.79 -4.00 -13.31
N SER A 103 5.94 -4.47 -12.84
CA SER A 103 7.14 -3.63 -12.64
C SER A 103 6.87 -2.39 -11.77
N TYR A 104 5.94 -2.51 -10.83
CA TYR A 104 5.66 -1.51 -9.83
C TYR A 104 6.51 -1.79 -8.58
N ASN A 105 7.25 -0.78 -8.12
CA ASN A 105 8.03 -0.85 -6.89
C ASN A 105 7.77 0.40 -6.08
N LEU A 106 7.65 0.24 -4.77
CA LEU A 106 7.45 1.34 -3.85
C LEU A 106 8.28 1.12 -2.59
N ASP A 107 8.97 2.17 -2.16
CA ASP A 107 9.83 2.16 -1.00
C ASP A 107 9.76 3.52 -0.29
N ALA A 108 9.93 3.52 1.02
CA ALA A 108 9.81 4.73 1.82
C ALA A 108 10.73 4.72 3.03
N ASN A 109 11.60 5.72 3.11
CA ASN A 109 12.67 5.77 4.09
C ASN A 109 12.83 7.15 4.72
N PRO A 110 13.24 7.21 6.01
CA PRO A 110 13.66 8.46 6.61
C PRO A 110 15.02 8.90 6.06
N VAL A 111 15.15 10.19 5.75
CA VAL A 111 16.40 10.79 5.26
C VAL A 111 16.77 11.99 6.14
N GLU A 112 18.03 12.05 6.55
CA GLU A 112 18.58 13.24 7.21
C GLU A 112 19.17 14.19 6.16
N ILE A 113 18.65 15.41 6.13
CA ILE A 113 19.22 16.50 5.34
C ILE A 113 20.23 17.23 6.21
N GLN A 114 21.50 17.18 5.80
CA GLN A 114 22.56 18.02 6.35
C GLN A 114 22.47 19.41 5.70
N ALA A 115 22.56 20.45 6.53
CA ALA A 115 22.58 21.85 6.10
C ALA A 115 24.01 22.30 5.79
#